data_AF-A0A1V4Z7Q0-F1
#
_entry.id   AF-A0A1V4Z7Q0-F1
#
_cell.length_a   1.000
_cell.length_b   1.000
_cell.length_c   1.000
_cell.angle_alpha   90.00
_cell.angle_beta   90.00
_cell.angle_gamma   90.00
#
_symmetry.space_group_name_H-M   'P 1'
#
loop_
_entity.id
_entity.type
_entity.pdbx_description
1 polymer ?
#
loop_
_entity_poly.entity_id
_entity_poly.type
_entity_poly.pdbx_seq_one_letter_code
_entity_poly.pdbx_strand_id
1 'polypeptide(L)' 'MRRFVQSPEGQELAALCLDYGYKLAERPSDLTRPQINFLIAALVDRLEKVSVARAQSAGVNRIIFADDEAEDDEETPD' A
#
# COMPACT_ATOMS: atom_id res chain seq x y z
N MET A 1 4.57 18.43 17.75
CA MET A 1 5.11 18.00 16.44
C MET A 1 6.38 17.16 16.54
N ARG A 2 7.43 17.54 17.30
CA ARG A 2 8.67 16.74 17.41
C ARG A 2 8.46 15.25 17.74
N ARG A 3 7.49 14.92 18.59
CA ARG A 3 7.18 13.52 18.93
C ARG A 3 6.51 12.72 17.80
N PHE A 4 5.72 13.37 16.93
CA PHE A 4 5.03 12.68 15.84
C PHE A 4 6.01 12.31 14.73
N VAL A 5 6.88 13.24 14.33
CA VAL A 5 7.93 12.99 13.31
C VAL A 5 8.98 11.97 13.80
N GLN A 6 9.05 11.70 15.11
CA GLN A 6 9.91 10.68 15.71
C GLN A 6 9.26 9.30 15.80
N SER A 7 7.95 9.17 15.57
CA SER A 7 7.31 7.87 15.47
C SER A 7 7.57 7.27 14.08
N PRO A 8 7.59 5.94 13.93
CA PRO A 8 7.74 5.28 12.63
C PRO A 8 6.72 5.79 11.60
N GLU A 9 5.48 5.99 12.03
CA GLU A 9 4.38 6.49 11.19
C GLU A 9 4.63 7.93 10.73
N GLY A 10 5.16 8.80 11.60
CA GLY A 10 5.51 10.16 11.22
C GLY A 10 6.74 10.25 10.34
N GLN A 11 7.68 9.31 10.45
CA GLN A 11 8.83 9.20 9.53
C GLN A 11 8.39 8.74 8.14
N GLU A 12 7.50 7.74 8.04
CA GLU A 12 6.94 7.29 6.77
C GLU A 12 6.12 8.40 6.11
N LEU A 13 5.28 9.13 6.87
CA LEU A 13 4.55 10.27 6.32
C LEU A 13 5.49 11.37 5.81
N ALA A 14 6.59 11.64 6.52
CA ALA A 14 7.61 12.60 6.08
C ALA A 14 8.31 12.14 4.79
N ALA A 15 8.62 10.85 4.66
CA ALA A 15 9.17 10.28 3.44
C ALA A 15 8.21 10.42 2.25
N LEU A 16 6.92 10.13 2.44
CA LEU A 16 5.90 10.30 1.41
C LEU A 16 5.77 11.76 0.97
N CYS A 17 5.83 12.71 1.91
CA CYS A 17 5.83 14.13 1.54
C CYS A 17 7.01 14.48 0.62
N LEU A 18 8.21 13.94 0.88
CA LEU A 18 9.39 14.13 0.03
C LEU A 18 9.21 13.45 -1.34
N ASP A 19 8.78 12.19 -1.36
CA ASP A 19 8.65 11.36 -2.57
C ASP A 19 7.66 11.96 -3.57
N TYR A 20 6.57 12.56 -3.08
CA TYR A 20 5.52 13.17 -3.91
C TYR A 20 5.66 14.68 -4.10
N GLY A 21 6.78 15.28 -3.68
CA GLY A 21 7.05 16.70 -3.86
C GLY A 21 6.10 17.62 -3.09
N TYR A 22 5.44 17.11 -2.05
CA TYR A 22 4.67 17.95 -1.15
C TYR A 22 5.61 18.73 -0.23
N LYS A 23 5.30 20.01 0.00
CA LYS A 23 5.99 20.75 1.06
C LYS A 23 5.80 19.98 2.36
N LEU A 24 6.90 19.63 3.01
CA LEU A 24 6.93 19.19 4.40
C LEU A 24 6.21 20.25 5.21
N ALA A 25 4.94 20.00 5.49
CA ALA A 25 4.11 20.91 6.23
C ALA A 25 4.67 21.00 7.64
N GLU A 26 4.95 22.22 8.11
CA GLU A 26 5.39 22.41 9.50
C GLU A 26 4.31 21.94 10.48
N ARG A 27 3.03 22.06 10.07
CA ARG A 27 1.87 21.60 10.82
C ARG A 27 0.92 20.80 9.92
N PRO A 28 0.26 19.74 10.43
CA PRO A 28 -0.76 19.00 9.68
C PRO A 28 -1.90 19.88 9.15
N SER A 29 -2.19 21.00 9.80
CA SER A 29 -3.18 22.00 9.35
C SER A 29 -2.81 22.70 8.05
N ASP A 30 -1.54 22.70 7.66
CA ASP A 30 -1.07 23.35 6.44
C ASP A 30 -1.27 22.44 5.20
N LEU A 31 -1.68 21.19 5.41
CA LEU A 31 -2.09 20.26 4.34
C LEU A 31 -3.58 20.44 4.04
N THR A 32 -3.90 20.55 2.75
CA THR A 32 -5.28 20.49 2.28
C THR A 32 -5.84 19.07 2.45
N ARG A 33 -7.17 18.94 2.58
CA ARG A 33 -7.80 17.61 2.71
C ARG A 33 -7.46 16.65 1.56
N PRO A 34 -7.41 17.06 0.28
CA PRO A 34 -6.93 16.20 -0.80
C PRO A 34 -5.51 15.68 -0.59
N GLN A 35 -4.59 16.52 -0.10
CA GLN A 35 -3.21 16.11 0.17
C GLN A 35 -3.14 15.09 1.32
N ILE A 36 -3.93 15.30 2.38
CA ILE A 36 -4.03 14.34 3.49
C ILE A 36 -4.53 12.99 2.99
N ASN A 37 -5.63 12.99 2.22
CA ASN A 37 -6.22 11.76 1.69
C ASN A 37 -5.23 11.02 0.78
N PHE A 38 -4.51 11.75 -0.08
CA PHE A 38 -3.49 11.17 -0.93
C PHE A 38 -2.35 10.53 -0.14
N LEU A 39 -1.81 11.23 0.86
CA LEU A 39 -0.72 10.72 1.70
C LEU A 39 -1.14 9.48 2.50
N ILE A 40 -2.39 9.43 2.98
CA ILE A 40 -2.95 8.23 3.64
C ILE A 40 -3.02 7.05 2.67
N ALA A 41 -3.55 7.26 1.45
CA ALA A 41 -3.62 6.21 0.44
C ALA A 41 -2.23 5.69 0.06
N ALA A 42 -1.26 6.59 -0.12
CA ALA A 42 0.12 6.22 -0.43
C ALA A 42 0.80 5.46 0.72
N LEU A 43 0.50 5.79 1.98
CA LEU A 43 0.99 5.06 3.14
C LEU A 43 0.43 3.64 3.19
N VAL A 44 -0.88 3.47 2.96
CA VAL A 44 -1.54 2.15 2.94
C VAL A 44 -0.94 1.27 1.85
N ASP A 45 -0.84 1.76 0.62
CA ASP A 45 -0.24 1.02 -0.51
C ASP A 45 1.20 0.58 -0.21
N ARG A 46 2.01 1.45 0.41
CA ARG A 46 3.39 1.12 0.81
C ARG A 46 3.42 0.05 1.90
N LEU A 47 2.57 0.13 2.91
CA LEU A 47 2.47 -0.88 3.98
C LEU A 47 2.03 -2.23 3.43
N GLU A 48 1.08 -2.25 2.49
CA GLU A 48 0.66 -3.46 1.79
C GLU A 48 1.81 -4.09 1.02
N LYS A 49 2.55 -3.32 0.21
CA LYS A 49 3.74 -3.80 -0.52
C LYS A 49 4.82 -4.36 0.41
N VAL A 50 5.10 -3.68 1.51
CA VAL A 50 6.06 -4.17 2.52
C VAL A 50 5.57 -5.45 3.18
N SER A 51 4.27 -5.56 3.49
CA SER A 51 3.69 -6.78 4.06
C SER A 51 3.78 -7.97 3.10
N VAL A 52 3.51 -7.75 1.82
CA VAL A 52 3.64 -8.77 0.77
C VAL A 52 5.10 -9.20 0.61
N ALA A 53 6.03 -8.25 0.57
CA ALA A 53 7.46 -8.54 0.49
C ALA A 53 7.95 -9.34 1.71
N ARG A 54 7.46 -9.02 2.92
CA ARG A 54 7.74 -9.81 4.13
C ARG A 54 7.15 -11.22 4.06
N ALA A 55 5.92 -11.37 3.57
CA ALA A 55 5.31 -12.69 3.40
C ALA A 55 6.09 -13.58 2.41
N GLN A 56 6.58 -12.98 1.32
CA GLN A 56 7.46 -13.65 0.34
C GLN A 56 8.81 -14.05 0.97
N SER A 57 9.41 -13.18 1.79
CA SER A 57 10.66 -13.47 2.50
C SER A 57 10.51 -14.51 3.61
N ALA A 58 9.33 -14.61 4.22
CA ALA A 58 9.06 -15.51 5.34
C ALA A 58 8.65 -16.93 4.90
N GLY A 59 8.65 -17.23 3.60
CA GLY A 59 8.28 -18.56 3.08
C GLY A 59 6.83 -18.95 3.39
N VAL A 60 5.94 -17.96 3.55
CA VAL A 60 4.54 -18.22 3.89
C VAL A 60 3.81 -18.69 2.62
N ASN A 61 3.27 -19.91 2.65
CA ASN A 61 2.43 -20.44 1.58
C ASN A 61 1.19 -19.56 1.41
N ARG A 62 1.13 -18.81 0.31
CA ARG A 62 -0.08 -18.09 -0.10
C ARG A 62 -1.01 -19.08 -0.81
N ILE A 63 -2.14 -19.40 -0.21
CA ILE A 63 -3.19 -20.19 -0.86
C ILE A 63 -3.90 -19.24 -1.84
N ILE A 64 -3.75 -19.53 -3.13
CA ILE A 64 -4.46 -18.85 -4.21
C ILE A 64 -5.61 -19.77 -4.62
N PHE A 65 -6.84 -19.32 -4.46
CA PHE A 65 -7.99 -19.97 -5.07
C PHE A 65 -8.05 -19.45 -6.51
N ALA A 66 -7.64 -20.30 -7.46
CA ALA A 66 -8.02 -20.10 -8.84
C ALA A 66 -9.46 -20.61 -8.94
N ASP A 67 -10.38 -19.74 -9.35
CA ASP A 67 -11.69 -20.19 -9.80
C ASP A 67 -11.45 -20.96 -11.09
N ASP A 68 -11.42 -22.29 -10.99
CA ASP A 68 -11.47 -23.20 -12.14
C ASP A 68 -12.86 -23.03 -12.79
N GLU A 69 -13.03 -21.99 -13.61
CA GLU A 69 -14.03 -22.04 -14.68
C GLU A 69 -13.54 -23.10 -15.67
N ALA A 70 -14.00 -24.33 -15.45
CA ALA A 70 -13.88 -25.41 -16.40
C ALA A 70 -14.57 -24.97 -17.71
N GLU A 71 -13.77 -24.48 -18.66
CA GLU A 71 -14.11 -24.50 -20.08
C GLU A 71 -14.15 -25.99 -20.50
N ASP A 72 -15.31 -26.63 -20.34
CA ASP A 72 -15.61 -27.87 -21.06
C ASP A 72 -15.84 -27.49 -22.53
N ASP A 73 -14.73 -27.47 -23.28
CA ASP A 73 -14.72 -27.42 -24.74
C ASP A 73 -15.49 -28.62 -25.32
N GLU A 74 -16.26 -28.31 -26.37
CA GLU A 74 -17.05 -29.25 -27.16
C GLU A 74 -16.23 -30.46 -27.66
N GLU A 75 -16.80 -31.67 -27.53
CA GLU A 75 -16.46 -32.79 -28.41
C GLU A 75 -17.75 -33.56 -28.81
N THR A 76 -18.26 -33.30 -30.02
CA THR A 76 -19.04 -34.26 -30.84
C THR A 76 -18.04 -35.02 -31.71
N PRO A 77 -18.12 -36.36 -31.93
CA PRO A 77 -19.14 -37.05 -32.76
C PRO A 77 -19.47 -38.49 -32.23
N ASP A 78 -20.32 -39.37 -32.78
CA ASP A 78 -20.78 -39.73 -34.14
C ASP A 78 -22.20 -40.37 -34.05
#